data_AF-A0A962M4H5-F1
#
_entry.id   AF-A0A962M4H5-F1
#
_cell.length_a   1.000
_cell.length_b   1.000
_cell.length_c   1.000
_cell.angle_alpha   90.00
_cell.angle_beta   90.00
_cell.angle_gamma   90.00
#
_symmetry.space_group_name_H-M   'P 1'
#
loop_
_entity.id
_entity.type
_entity.pdbx_description
1 polymer ?
#
loop_
_entity_poly.entity_id
_entity_poly.type
_entity_poly.pdbx_seq_one_letter_code
_entity_poly.pdbx_strand_id
1 'polypeptide(L)'
;MMSQEHVYCLAIEKLTKQYNFFKTTNYIRILFDELTRIMNHMLAIACHALDIGSMSSIFWAFEEREKLMEFYERVSGARMHAAFHKPQNQFNFNLDKQLLVDMLVFVKECFLTLNEMHNVLTHNKI
;
A
#
# COMPACT_ATOMS: atom_id res chain seq x y z
N MET A 1 -7.09 0.14 -1.36
CA MET A 1 -8.09 0.79 -2.23
C MET A 1 -7.59 0.97 -3.65
N MET A 2 -6.34 1.37 -3.87
CA MET A 2 -5.73 1.46 -5.22
C MET A 2 -5.92 0.21 -6.08
N SER A 3 -5.77 -0.99 -5.51
CA SER A 3 -5.99 -2.25 -6.23
C SER A 3 -7.38 -2.38 -6.87
N GLN A 4 -8.43 -1.80 -6.27
CA GLN A 4 -9.78 -1.80 -6.84
C GLN A 4 -9.87 -0.83 -8.03
N GLU A 5 -9.28 0.36 -7.87
CA GLU A 5 -9.18 1.35 -8.95
C GLU A 5 -8.37 0.80 -10.13
N HIS A 6 -7.31 0.03 -9.85
CA HIS A 6 -6.49 -0.60 -10.86
C HIS A 6 -7.26 -1.66 -11.66
N VAL A 7 -8.03 -2.54 -11.01
CA VAL A 7 -8.88 -3.52 -11.71
C VAL A 7 -9.89 -2.82 -12.61
N TYR A 8 -10.50 -1.74 -12.13
CA TYR A 8 -11.42 -0.92 -12.93
C TYR A 8 -10.74 -0.33 -14.18
N CYS A 9 -9.55 0.24 -14.01
CA CYS A 9 -8.77 0.77 -15.13
C CYS A 9 -8.39 -0.32 -16.14
N LEU A 10 -7.95 -1.49 -15.68
CA LEU A 10 -7.61 -2.62 -16.55
C LEU A 10 -8.81 -3.13 -17.34
N ALA A 11 -10.00 -3.16 -16.72
CA ALA A 11 -11.23 -3.54 -17.41
C ALA A 11 -11.58 -2.57 -18.54
N ILE A 12 -11.47 -1.25 -18.29
CA ILE A 12 -11.68 -0.21 -19.31
C ILE A 12 -10.64 -0.30 -20.43
N GLU A 13 -9.35 -0.38 -20.09
CA GLU A 13 -8.24 -0.49 -21.05
C GLU A 13 -8.42 -1.71 -21.97
N LYS A 14 -8.90 -2.82 -21.43
CA LYS A 14 -9.21 -4.03 -22.18
C LYS A 14 -10.41 -3.85 -23.12
N LEU A 15 -11.46 -3.16 -22.70
CA LEU A 15 -12.63 -2.86 -23.54
C LEU A 15 -12.33 -1.87 -24.66
N THR A 16 -11.53 -0.84 -24.38
CA THR A 16 -11.15 0.20 -25.35
C THR A 16 -10.02 -0.24 -26.28
N LYS A 17 -9.44 -1.44 -26.07
CA LYS A 17 -8.28 -1.97 -26.79
C LYS A 17 -7.07 -1.03 -26.75
N GLN A 18 -6.96 -0.24 -25.68
CA GLN A 18 -5.82 0.62 -25.42
C GLN A 18 -4.84 -0.15 -24.55
N TYR A 19 -3.86 -0.80 -25.17
CA TYR A 19 -2.85 -1.57 -24.46
C TYR A 19 -1.79 -0.65 -23.84
N ASN A 20 -1.34 -0.99 -22.62
CA ASN A 20 -0.34 -0.21 -21.90
C ASN A 20 0.99 -0.09 -22.69
N PHE A 21 1.28 1.09 -23.26
CA PHE A 21 2.50 1.32 -24.05
C PHE A 21 3.74 1.69 -23.21
N PHE A 22 3.57 2.33 -22.05
CA PHE A 22 4.72 2.80 -21.25
C PHE A 22 5.06 1.84 -20.11
N LYS A 23 6.32 1.37 -20.08
CA LYS A 23 6.81 0.47 -19.01
C LYS A 23 6.81 1.15 -17.64
N THR A 24 7.07 2.45 -17.59
CA THR A 24 7.18 3.24 -16.35
C THR A 24 5.86 3.36 -15.61
N THR A 25 4.74 3.58 -16.31
CA THR A 25 3.41 3.66 -15.68
C THR A 25 3.02 2.35 -15.02
N ASN A 26 3.35 1.22 -15.65
CA ASN A 26 3.08 -0.10 -15.09
C ASN A 26 3.87 -0.34 -13.80
N TYR A 27 5.14 0.07 -13.74
CA TYR A 27 5.93 -0.05 -12.50
C TYR A 27 5.34 0.76 -11.35
N ILE A 28 4.88 1.99 -11.63
CA ILE A 28 4.26 2.84 -10.62
C ILE A 28 2.96 2.20 -10.10
N ARG A 29 2.12 1.67 -10.99
CA ARG A 29 0.88 0.99 -10.59
C ARG A 29 1.17 -0.21 -9.68
N ILE A 30 2.11 -1.07 -10.08
CA ILE A 30 2.51 -2.25 -9.30
C ILE A 30 3.09 -1.84 -7.94
N LEU A 31 3.91 -0.80 -7.89
CA LEU A 31 4.47 -0.28 -6.64
C LEU A 31 3.36 0.08 -5.64
N PHE A 32 2.37 0.87 -6.07
CA PHE A 32 1.26 1.27 -5.19
C PHE A 32 0.30 0.12 -4.86
N ASP A 33 0.13 -0.85 -5.77
CA ASP A 33 -0.63 -2.06 -5.48
C ASP A 33 0.02 -2.87 -4.36
N GLU A 34 1.34 -3.07 -4.41
CA GLU A 34 2.06 -3.81 -3.38
C GLU A 34 2.08 -3.05 -2.04
N LEU A 35 2.18 -1.72 -2.06
CA LEU A 35 1.98 -0.91 -0.84
C LEU A 35 0.55 -1.08 -0.29
N THR A 36 -0.49 -1.10 -1.14
CA THR A 36 -1.86 -1.39 -0.65
C THR A 36 -1.99 -2.80 -0.10
N ARG A 37 -1.26 -3.78 -0.66
CA ARG A 37 -1.27 -5.16 -0.19
C ARG A 37 -0.70 -5.24 1.24
N ILE A 38 0.46 -4.62 1.47
CA ILE A 38 1.08 -4.53 2.81
C ILE A 38 0.11 -3.86 3.79
N MET A 39 -0.44 -2.70 3.41
CA MET A 39 -1.40 -1.96 4.22
C MET A 39 -2.64 -2.79 4.62
N ASN A 40 -3.16 -3.59 3.68
CA ASN A 40 -4.32 -4.44 3.92
C ASN A 40 -3.99 -5.63 4.83
N HIS A 41 -2.85 -6.31 4.62
CA HIS A 41 -2.45 -7.43 5.47
C HIS A 41 -2.10 -6.98 6.89
N MET A 42 -1.46 -5.82 7.06
CA MET A 42 -1.21 -5.22 8.37
C MET A 42 -2.51 -5.01 9.14
N LEU A 43 -3.54 -4.46 8.48
CA LEU A 43 -4.85 -4.28 9.09
C LEU A 43 -5.50 -5.63 9.45
N ALA A 44 -5.46 -6.61 8.54
CA ALA A 44 -6.06 -7.92 8.78
C ALA A 44 -5.43 -8.64 9.98
N ILE A 45 -4.09 -8.66 10.06
CA ILE A 45 -3.36 -9.29 11.16
C ILE A 45 -3.60 -8.55 12.47
N ALA A 46 -3.55 -7.21 12.44
CA ALA A 46 -3.75 -6.38 13.62
C ALA A 46 -5.16 -6.50 14.21
N CYS A 47 -6.19 -6.43 13.37
CA CYS A 47 -7.58 -6.60 13.81
C CYS A 47 -7.83 -8.01 14.33
N HIS A 48 -7.34 -9.04 13.62
CA HIS A 48 -7.47 -10.42 14.09
C HIS A 48 -6.77 -10.65 15.44
N ALA A 49 -5.58 -10.07 15.64
CA ALA A 49 -4.88 -10.14 16.91
C ALA A 49 -5.64 -9.40 18.03
N LEU A 50 -6.27 -8.25 17.72
CA LEU A 50 -7.11 -7.52 18.66
C LEU A 50 -8.36 -8.33 19.05
N ASP A 51 -9.01 -8.98 18.10
CA ASP A 51 -10.20 -9.81 18.37
C ASP A 51 -9.88 -11.00 19.29
N ILE A 52 -8.65 -11.53 19.23
CA ILE A 52 -8.14 -12.56 20.15
C ILE A 52 -7.76 -11.97 21.52
N GLY A 53 -7.45 -10.67 21.59
CA GLY A 53 -7.13 -9.95 22.83
C GLY A 53 -5.72 -9.36 22.91
N SER A 54 -4.91 -9.47 21.86
CA SER A 54 -3.59 -8.83 21.78
C SER A 54 -3.70 -7.35 21.41
N MET A 55 -3.73 -6.47 22.41
CA MET A 55 -3.85 -5.03 22.21
C MET A 55 -2.56 -4.34 21.72
N SER A 56 -1.37 -4.89 21.98
CA SER A 56 -0.10 -4.23 21.59
C SER A 56 0.14 -4.24 20.08
N SER A 57 -0.12 -5.37 19.42
CA SER A 57 0.11 -5.58 17.99
C SER A 57 -0.66 -4.60 17.10
N ILE A 58 -1.83 -4.14 17.54
CA ILE A 58 -2.61 -3.20 16.74
C ILE A 58 -1.99 -1.80 16.72
N PHE A 59 -1.44 -1.31 17.83
CA PHE A 59 -0.84 0.02 17.87
C PHE A 59 0.42 0.09 17.00
N TRP A 60 1.27 -0.94 17.05
CA TRP A 60 2.46 -1.03 16.19
C TRP A 60 2.10 -1.07 14.70
N ALA A 61 1.09 -1.86 14.33
CA ALA A 61 0.66 -1.96 12.94
C ALA A 61 0.05 -0.66 12.42
N PHE A 62 -0.70 0.08 13.26
CA PHE A 62 -1.32 1.34 12.86
C PHE A 62 -0.31 2.47 12.71
N GLU A 63 0.78 2.48 13.48
CA GLU A 63 1.88 3.44 13.29
C GLU A 63 2.52 3.29 11.89
N GLU A 64 2.86 2.07 11.49
CA GLU A 64 3.41 1.80 10.16
C GLU A 64 2.38 2.09 9.05
N ARG A 65 1.10 1.85 9.33
CA ARG A 65 0.00 2.17 8.41
C ARG A 65 -0.16 3.67 8.20
N GLU A 66 0.11 4.48 9.22
CA GLU A 66 0.05 5.93 9.15
C GLU A 66 1.14 6.48 8.21
N LYS A 67 2.38 5.95 8.31
CA LYS A 67 3.47 6.27 7.37
C LYS A 67 3.07 5.97 5.91
N LEU A 68 2.39 4.84 5.68
CA LEU A 68 1.86 4.49 4.35
C LEU A 68 0.77 5.47 3.86
N MET A 69 -0.10 5.95 4.76
CA MET A 69 -1.11 6.95 4.38
C MET A 69 -0.49 8.30 4.03
N GLU A 70 0.62 8.68 4.67
CA GLU A 70 1.36 9.89 4.29
C GLU A 70 1.87 9.81 2.85
N PHE A 71 2.34 8.63 2.41
CA PHE A 71 2.72 8.44 1.00
C PHE A 71 1.54 8.61 0.04
N TYR A 72 0.33 8.20 0.45
CA TYR A 72 -0.87 8.38 -0.39
C TYR A 72 -1.28 9.85 -0.44
N GLU A 73 -1.19 10.55 0.67
CA GLU A 73 -1.45 11.98 0.76
C GLU A 73 -0.48 12.78 -0.13
N ARG A 74 0.81 12.46 -0.10
CA ARG A 74 1.81 13.13 -0.95
C ARG A 74 1.56 12.93 -2.44
N VAL A 75 1.01 11.78 -2.84
CA VAL A 75 0.80 11.43 -4.25
C VAL A 75 -0.52 11.97 -4.79
N SER A 76 -1.58 11.92 -4.00
CA SER A 76 -2.95 12.18 -4.46
C SER A 76 -3.64 13.36 -3.77
N GLY A 77 -3.07 13.86 -2.68
CA GLY A 77 -3.71 14.81 -1.76
C GLY A 77 -4.72 14.19 -0.80
N ALA A 78 -5.01 12.88 -0.92
CA ALA A 78 -5.95 12.17 -0.07
C ALA A 78 -5.31 10.95 0.60
N ARG A 79 -5.73 10.66 1.83
CA ARG A 79 -5.10 9.62 2.67
C ARG A 79 -5.61 8.21 2.38
N MET A 80 -6.88 8.08 1.99
CA MET A 80 -7.53 6.78 1.77
C MET A 80 -8.13 6.67 0.36
N HIS A 81 -9.04 7.57 -0.01
CA HIS A 81 -9.69 7.58 -1.32
C HIS A 81 -8.93 8.50 -2.28
N ALA A 82 -7.91 7.95 -2.92
CA ALA A 82 -6.92 8.74 -3.61
C ALA A 82 -7.14 8.85 -5.14
N ALA A 83 -8.04 8.05 -5.74
CA ALA A 83 -8.44 8.17 -7.14
C ALA A 83 -7.25 8.33 -8.11
N PHE A 84 -6.17 7.59 -7.80
CA PHE A 84 -4.88 7.74 -8.43
C PHE A 84 -4.82 6.95 -9.72
N HIS A 85 -5.35 5.72 -9.73
CA HIS A 85 -5.42 4.96 -10.97
C HIS A 85 -6.50 5.55 -11.87
N LYS A 86 -6.05 6.04 -13.02
CA LYS A 86 -6.92 6.51 -14.10
C LYS A 86 -6.63 5.72 -15.38
N PRO A 87 -7.61 5.57 -16.28
CA PRO A 87 -7.39 4.99 -17.60
C PRO A 87 -6.26 5.73 -18.33
N GLN A 88 -5.42 4.99 -19.05
CA GLN A 88 -4.13 5.46 -19.57
C GLN A 88 -4.12 6.84 -20.25
N ASN A 89 -5.15 7.21 -21.02
CA ASN A 89 -5.20 8.50 -21.72
C ASN A 89 -5.05 9.73 -20.79
N GLN A 90 -5.17 9.55 -19.47
CA GLN A 90 -5.09 10.61 -18.46
C GLN A 90 -3.99 10.40 -17.41
N PHE A 91 -3.18 9.33 -17.52
CA PHE A 91 -2.20 8.97 -16.50
C PHE A 91 -0.77 9.30 -16.96
N ASN A 92 -0.32 10.53 -16.69
CA ASN A 92 1.06 10.94 -16.89
C ASN A 92 1.62 11.46 -15.56
N PHE A 93 1.96 10.51 -14.67
CA PHE A 93 2.41 10.82 -13.32
C PHE A 93 3.93 10.69 -13.21
N ASN A 94 4.58 11.80 -12.87
CA ASN A 94 5.98 11.79 -12.46
C ASN A 94 6.01 11.74 -10.93
N LEU A 95 6.59 10.67 -10.38
CA LEU A 95 6.83 10.57 -8.94
C LEU A 95 8.01 11.45 -8.55
N ASP A 96 7.89 12.09 -7.40
CA ASP A 96 9.03 12.79 -6.81
C ASP A 96 10.10 11.77 -6.40
N LYS A 97 11.37 12.10 -6.67
CA LYS A 97 12.51 11.23 -6.34
C LYS A 97 12.66 11.07 -4.83
N GLN A 98 12.32 12.10 -4.07
CA GLN A 98 12.40 12.06 -2.61
C GLN A 98 11.43 11.03 -2.02
N LEU A 99 10.22 10.92 -2.58
CA LEU A 99 9.24 9.92 -2.16
C LEU A 99 9.77 8.48 -2.32
N LEU A 100 10.52 8.20 -3.39
CA LEU A 100 11.12 6.88 -3.58
C LEU A 100 12.18 6.55 -2.52
N VAL A 101 12.96 7.56 -2.09
CA VAL A 101 13.94 7.39 -1.01
C VAL A 101 13.22 7.13 0.31
N ASP A 102 12.18 7.88 0.60
CA ASP A 102 11.39 7.71 1.83
C ASP A 102 10.72 6.33 1.88
N MET A 103 10.20 5.83 0.76
CA MET A 103 9.66 4.46 0.66
C MET A 103 10.75 3.39 0.94
N LEU A 104 11.99 3.60 0.49
CA LEU A 104 13.09 2.68 0.77
C LEU A 104 13.47 2.66 2.26
N VAL A 105 13.40 3.82 2.93
CA VAL A 105 13.61 3.91 4.38
C VAL A 105 12.48 3.19 5.11
N PHE A 106 11.24 3.45 4.72
CA PHE A 106 10.06 2.79 5.28
C PHE A 106 10.15 1.26 5.20
N VAL A 107 10.54 0.68 4.06
CA VAL A 107 10.64 -0.79 3.93
C VAL A 107 11.63 -1.39 4.94
N LYS A 108 12.73 -0.69 5.27
CA LYS A 108 13.70 -1.16 6.26
C LYS A 108 13.14 -1.11 7.68
N GLU A 109 12.44 -0.04 8.03
CA GLU A 109 11.81 0.11 9.35
C GLU A 109 10.64 -0.86 9.53
N CYS A 110 9.79 -0.97 8.51
CA CYS A 110 8.65 -1.87 8.48
C CYS A 110 9.06 -3.33 8.68
N PHE A 111 10.23 -3.74 8.17
CA PHE A 111 10.75 -5.09 8.41
C PHE A 111 11.08 -5.35 9.88
N LEU A 112 11.61 -4.35 10.60
CA LEU A 112 11.92 -4.48 12.03
C LEU A 112 10.63 -4.63 12.85
N THR A 113 9.66 -3.74 12.64
CA THR A 113 8.37 -3.77 13.35
C THR A 113 7.59 -5.05 13.04
N LEU A 114 7.61 -5.53 11.79
CA LEU A 114 7.02 -6.81 11.42
C LEU A 114 7.66 -8.00 12.15
N ASN A 115 8.98 -8.01 12.33
CA ASN A 115 9.64 -9.07 13.09
C ASN A 115 9.28 -9.03 14.57
N GLU A 116 9.14 -7.84 15.16
CA GLU A 116 8.67 -7.69 16.54
C GLU A 116 7.24 -8.22 16.70
N MET A 117 6.33 -7.84 15.79
CA MET A 117 4.97 -8.38 15.75
C MET A 117 4.97 -9.89 15.55
N HIS A 118 5.81 -10.42 14.66
CA HIS A 118 5.94 -11.85 14.41
C HIS A 118 6.35 -12.58 15.70
N ASN A 119 7.41 -12.14 16.38
CA ASN A 119 7.91 -12.78 17.59
C ASN A 119 6.85 -12.84 18.70
N VAL A 120 6.03 -11.78 18.84
CA VAL A 120 4.97 -11.73 19.85
C VAL A 120 3.79 -12.63 19.51
N LEU A 121 3.45 -12.77 18.22
CA LEU A 121 2.24 -13.51 17.81
C LEU A 121 2.51 -14.98 17.50
N THR A 122 3.60 -15.33 16.82
CA THR A 122 3.81 -16.70 16.30
C THR A 122 4.38 -17.66 17.32
N HIS A 123 5.18 -17.17 18.27
CA HIS A 123 5.76 -17.98 19.33
C HIS A 123 4.94 -17.98 20.62
N ASN A 124 3.79 -17.29 20.63
CA ASN A 124 2.88 -17.31 21.77
C ASN A 124 2.19 -18.67 21.87
N LYS A 125 2.09 -19.20 23.09
CA LYS A 125 1.47 -20.51 23.38
C LYS A 125 -0.01 -20.42 23.71
N ILE A 126 -0.47 -19.21 24.06
CA ILE A 126 -1.88 -18.89 24.30
C ILE A 126 -2.61 -18.98 22.96
#